data_AF-A0A925W1Z8-F1
#
_entry.id   AF-A0A925W1Z8-F1
#
_cell.length_a   1.000
_cell.length_b   1.000
_cell.length_c   1.000
_cell.angle_alpha   90.00
_cell.angle_beta   90.00
_cell.angle_gamma   90.00
#
_symmetry.space_group_name_H-M   'P 1'
#
loop_
_entity.id
_entity.type
_entity.pdbx_description
1 polymer ?
#
loop_
_entity_poly.entity_id
_entity_poly.type
_entity_poly.pdbx_seq_one_letter_code
_entity_poly.pdbx_strand_id
1 'polypeptide(L)'
;MSTTLPAAREAFITAMNRDTGGSDRPRYMAVLDALIDWSLARPEQLAFRSDESARGVLSFLRVGSNVVFWSVRPMRSDCPQIELLPRATSILTEEHRVEARESLNALSREVLEGDDKLRIGFSAMKNPASRDAIFKLMNDLLEKVH
;
A
#
# COMPACT_ATOMS: atom_id res chain seq x y z
N MET A 1 20.14 9.21 2.31
CA MET A 1 20.01 9.04 3.78
C MET A 1 19.10 7.85 4.00
N SER A 2 19.45 6.93 4.89
CA SER A 2 18.58 5.81 5.27
C SER A 2 17.66 6.26 6.40
N THR A 3 16.35 6.06 6.26
CA THR A 3 15.34 6.35 7.29
C THR A 3 14.96 5.07 8.03
N THR A 4 14.49 5.19 9.28
CA THR A 4 13.95 4.06 10.03
C THR A 4 12.44 3.96 9.82
N LEU A 5 11.88 2.75 9.98
CA LEU A 5 10.44 2.54 9.85
C LEU A 5 9.61 3.42 10.81
N PRO A 6 9.95 3.55 12.11
CA PRO A 6 9.24 4.46 13.01
C PRO A 6 9.26 5.92 12.52
N ALA A 7 10.42 6.42 12.06
CA ALA A 7 10.54 7.78 11.56
C ALA A 7 9.73 8.01 10.28
N ALA A 8 9.72 7.02 9.36
CA ALA A 8 8.90 7.07 8.16
C ALA A 8 7.40 7.06 8.48
N ARG A 9 6.98 6.23 9.45
CA ARG A 9 5.60 6.18 9.95
C ARG A 9 5.16 7.52 10.53
N GLU A 10 5.97 8.13 11.39
CA GLU A 10 5.68 9.44 11.96
C GLU A 10 5.59 10.54 10.89
N ALA A 11 6.49 10.53 9.91
CA ALA A 11 6.45 11.45 8.79
C ALA A 11 5.17 11.28 7.94
N PHE A 12 4.75 10.04 7.70
CA PHE A 12 3.49 9.74 7.01
C PHE A 12 2.29 10.29 7.79
N ILE A 13 2.20 9.98 9.09
CA ILE A 13 1.08 10.42 9.95
C ILE A 13 1.01 11.95 10.01
N THR A 14 2.17 12.61 10.14
CA THR A 14 2.26 14.07 10.15
C THR A 14 1.71 14.66 8.85
N ALA A 15 2.11 14.11 7.70
CA ALA A 15 1.64 14.57 6.41
C ALA A 15 0.15 14.28 6.18
N MET A 16 -0.31 13.08 6.52
CA MET A 16 -1.72 12.69 6.42
C MET A 16 -2.62 13.57 7.29
N ASN A 17 -2.24 13.84 8.54
CA ASN A 17 -3.06 14.62 9.48
C ASN A 17 -3.27 16.07 9.03
N ARG A 18 -2.36 16.63 8.23
CA ARG A 18 -2.51 17.98 7.66
C ARG A 18 -3.73 18.06 6.75
N ASP A 19 -3.97 17.02 5.97
CA ASP A 19 -4.94 17.03 4.87
C ASP A 19 -6.19 16.15 5.16
N THR A 20 -6.22 15.46 6.31
CA THR A 20 -7.31 14.56 6.72
C THR A 20 -8.16 15.16 7.85
N GLY A 21 -9.49 15.11 7.70
CA GLY A 21 -10.45 15.51 8.73
C GLY A 21 -10.36 14.68 10.01
N GLY A 22 -10.61 15.30 11.17
CA GLY A 22 -10.33 14.71 12.49
C GLY A 22 -10.97 13.34 12.77
N SER A 23 -12.16 13.06 12.20
CA SER A 23 -12.89 11.80 12.39
C SER A 23 -12.28 10.61 11.63
N ASP A 24 -11.60 10.83 10.51
CA ASP A 24 -10.99 9.77 9.70
C ASP A 24 -9.54 9.46 10.10
N ARG A 25 -8.84 10.41 10.73
CA ARG A 25 -7.45 10.24 11.20
C ARG A 25 -7.21 8.92 11.96
N PRO A 26 -7.96 8.58 13.04
CA PRO A 26 -7.69 7.33 13.78
C PRO A 26 -7.91 6.08 12.92
N ARG A 27 -8.85 6.13 11.96
CA ARG A 27 -9.14 5.01 11.06
C ARG A 27 -8.02 4.82 10.04
N TYR A 28 -7.50 5.92 9.47
CA TYR A 28 -6.37 5.85 8.54
C TYR A 28 -5.05 5.47 9.22
N MET A 29 -4.84 5.90 10.47
CA MET A 29 -3.73 5.40 11.28
C MET A 29 -3.83 3.89 11.49
N ALA A 30 -5.01 3.36 11.82
CA ALA A 30 -5.21 1.92 11.99
C ALA A 30 -5.02 1.11 10.68
N VAL A 31 -5.28 1.72 9.52
CA VAL A 31 -4.97 1.09 8.21
C VAL A 31 -3.46 1.04 8.00
N LEU A 32 -2.74 2.14 8.25
CA LEU A 32 -1.28 2.18 8.14
C LEU A 32 -0.61 1.16 9.06
N ASP A 33 -1.04 1.11 10.31
CA ASP A 33 -0.47 0.21 11.31
C ASP A 33 -0.70 -1.25 10.92
N ALA A 34 -1.89 -1.60 10.46
CA ALA A 34 -2.17 -2.94 9.98
C ALA A 34 -1.33 -3.34 8.75
N LEU A 35 -1.06 -2.40 7.83
CA LEU A 35 -0.16 -2.64 6.69
C LEU A 35 1.29 -2.90 7.13
N ILE A 36 1.76 -2.11 8.10
CA ILE A 36 3.09 -2.27 8.69
C ILE A 36 3.18 -3.63 9.40
N ASP A 37 2.24 -3.94 10.29
CA ASP A 37 2.20 -5.19 11.05
C ASP A 37 2.13 -6.41 10.11
N TRP A 38 1.28 -6.35 9.07
CA TRP A 38 1.18 -7.41 8.06
C TRP A 38 2.52 -7.64 7.34
N SER A 39 3.28 -6.57 7.05
CA SER A 39 4.57 -6.65 6.37
C SER A 39 5.68 -7.15 7.30
N LEU A 40 5.69 -6.70 8.55
CA LEU A 40 6.65 -7.14 9.57
C LEU A 40 6.46 -8.61 9.97
N ALA A 41 5.24 -9.14 9.84
CA ALA A 41 4.95 -10.56 10.01
C ALA A 41 5.54 -11.46 8.90
N ARG A 42 6.16 -10.88 7.85
CA ARG A 42 6.69 -11.60 6.68
C ARG A 42 8.14 -11.20 6.38
N PRO A 43 9.08 -11.30 7.34
CA PRO A 43 10.44 -10.75 7.21
C PRO A 43 11.29 -11.44 6.13
N GLU A 44 10.97 -12.70 5.79
CA GLU A 44 11.65 -13.44 4.72
C GLU A 44 11.22 -13.02 3.32
N GLN A 45 10.10 -12.30 3.23
CA GLN A 45 9.42 -11.96 1.99
C GLN A 45 9.44 -10.45 1.72
N LEU A 46 9.40 -9.64 2.77
CA LEU A 46 9.29 -8.19 2.67
C LEU A 46 10.30 -7.48 3.57
N ALA A 47 10.91 -6.42 3.05
CA ALA A 47 11.82 -5.56 3.77
C ALA A 47 11.40 -4.11 3.65
N PHE A 48 11.49 -3.35 4.75
CA PHE A 48 11.22 -1.93 4.71
C PHE A 48 12.24 -1.20 3.81
N ARG A 49 11.75 -0.36 2.90
CA ARG A 49 12.59 0.46 2.02
C ARG A 49 13.13 1.68 2.77
N SER A 50 14.35 1.56 3.27
CA SER A 50 14.98 2.64 4.06
C SER A 50 15.54 3.79 3.24
N ASP A 51 15.74 3.62 1.92
CA ASP A 51 16.32 4.63 1.03
C ASP A 51 15.27 5.51 0.33
N GLU A 52 13.99 5.41 0.73
CA GLU A 52 12.93 6.23 0.16
C GLU A 52 13.19 7.72 0.39
N SER A 53 13.25 8.47 -0.70
CA SER A 53 13.58 9.90 -0.70
C SER A 53 12.35 10.79 -0.62
N ALA A 54 11.18 10.26 -1.00
CA ALA A 54 9.92 10.99 -0.95
C ALA A 54 9.41 11.08 0.50
N ARG A 55 9.39 12.30 1.04
CA ARG A 55 8.95 12.54 2.42
C ARG A 55 7.50 12.08 2.62
N GLY A 56 7.29 11.26 3.66
CA GLY A 56 5.98 10.73 4.02
C GLY A 56 5.49 9.61 3.11
N VAL A 57 6.32 9.12 2.18
CA VAL A 57 6.07 7.85 1.49
C VAL A 57 6.67 6.72 2.33
N LEU A 58 5.94 5.62 2.44
CA LEU A 58 6.38 4.43 3.16
C LEU A 58 6.17 3.24 2.24
N SER A 59 7.21 2.42 2.05
CA SER A 59 7.18 1.33 1.09
C SER A 59 7.95 0.13 1.58
N PHE A 60 7.53 -1.05 1.14
CA PHE A 60 8.23 -2.30 1.38
C PHE A 60 8.66 -2.91 0.05
N LEU A 61 9.88 -3.41 0.03
CA LEU A 61 10.48 -4.15 -1.07
C LEU A 61 10.24 -5.65 -0.89
N ARG A 62 10.24 -6.38 -2.00
CA ARG A 62 10.37 -7.84 -1.98
C ARG A 62 11.82 -8.20 -1.59
N VAL A 63 11.98 -9.08 -0.61
CA VAL A 63 13.32 -9.57 -0.20
C VAL A 63 13.95 -10.34 -1.37
N GLY A 64 15.26 -10.13 -1.57
CA GLY A 64 15.98 -10.74 -2.68
C GLY A 64 15.80 -10.03 -4.02
N SER A 65 14.98 -8.97 -4.08
CA SER A 65 14.87 -8.12 -5.27
C SER A 65 14.82 -6.63 -4.90
N ASN A 66 14.89 -5.77 -5.91
CA ASN A 66 14.69 -4.32 -5.75
C ASN A 66 13.26 -3.88 -6.10
N VAL A 67 12.33 -4.83 -6.20
CA VAL A 67 10.93 -4.55 -6.55
C VAL A 67 10.23 -3.98 -5.32
N VAL A 68 9.69 -2.78 -5.47
CA VAL A 68 8.75 -2.23 -4.48
C VAL A 68 7.46 -3.03 -4.56
N PHE A 69 7.14 -3.76 -3.50
CA PHE A 69 5.97 -4.60 -3.45
C PHE A 69 4.70 -3.79 -3.18
N TRP A 70 4.76 -2.86 -2.22
CA TRP A 70 3.72 -1.86 -2.02
C TRP A 70 4.32 -0.54 -1.54
N SER A 71 3.61 0.55 -1.82
CA SER A 71 3.95 1.89 -1.37
C SER A 71 2.68 2.62 -0.93
N VAL A 72 2.73 3.30 0.21
CA VAL A 72 1.68 4.22 0.66
C VAL A 72 2.17 5.64 0.58
N ARG A 73 1.25 6.54 0.23
CA ARG A 73 1.51 7.97 0.21
C ARG A 73 0.32 8.77 0.75
N PRO A 74 0.56 9.85 1.51
CA PRO A 74 -0.46 10.85 1.78
C PRO A 74 -0.83 11.56 0.47
N MET A 75 -2.11 11.85 0.32
CA MET A 75 -2.64 12.63 -0.80
C MET A 75 -3.10 14.00 -0.29
N ARG A 76 -2.92 15.03 -1.11
CA ARG A 76 -3.46 16.36 -0.80
C ARG A 76 -4.93 16.40 -1.20
N SER A 77 -5.77 16.89 -0.30
CA SER A 77 -7.23 17.02 -0.52
C SER A 77 -7.94 15.70 -0.83
N ASP A 78 -7.31 14.56 -0.53
CA ASP A 78 -7.83 13.21 -0.71
C ASP A 78 -7.29 12.31 0.41
N CYS A 79 -7.86 11.12 0.59
CA CYS A 79 -7.37 10.13 1.52
C CYS A 79 -6.02 9.54 1.05
N PRO A 80 -5.18 9.05 1.98
CA PRO A 80 -3.96 8.35 1.59
C PRO A 80 -4.25 7.15 0.69
N GLN A 81 -3.30 6.83 -0.19
CA GLN A 81 -3.45 5.73 -1.14
C GLN A 81 -2.32 4.72 -0.95
N ILE A 82 -2.66 3.44 -1.12
CA ILE A 82 -1.69 2.36 -1.35
C ILE A 82 -1.62 2.06 -2.85
N GLU A 83 -0.41 1.90 -3.37
CA GLU A 83 -0.12 1.40 -4.72
C GLU A 83 0.59 0.05 -4.57
N LEU A 84 0.04 -1.00 -5.20
CA LEU A 84 0.62 -2.34 -5.27
C LEU A 84 1.51 -2.45 -6.51
N LEU A 85 2.71 -3.00 -6.34
CA LEU A 85 3.72 -3.15 -7.40
C LEU A 85 3.97 -1.85 -8.19
N PRO A 86 4.22 -0.70 -7.53
CA PRO A 86 4.43 0.55 -8.23
C PRO A 86 5.58 0.43 -9.24
N ARG A 87 5.29 0.77 -10.51
CA ARG A 87 6.21 0.65 -11.66
C ARG A 87 6.72 -0.77 -11.96
N ALA A 88 6.12 -1.78 -11.34
CA ALA A 88 6.53 -3.17 -11.46
C ALA A 88 5.35 -4.09 -11.82
N THR A 89 4.16 -3.56 -12.17
CA THR A 89 3.01 -4.36 -12.58
C THR A 89 3.28 -5.23 -13.81
N SER A 90 4.27 -4.88 -14.62
CA SER A 90 4.72 -5.67 -15.79
C SER A 90 5.36 -7.01 -15.41
N ILE A 91 5.76 -7.22 -14.14
CA ILE A 91 6.27 -8.52 -13.69
C ILE A 91 5.17 -9.58 -13.57
N LEU A 92 3.91 -9.14 -13.46
CA LEU A 92 2.75 -10.01 -13.47
C LEU A 92 2.40 -10.42 -14.91
N THR A 93 1.74 -11.57 -15.07
CA THR A 93 1.04 -11.89 -16.31
C THR A 93 -0.15 -10.95 -16.52
N GLU A 94 -0.67 -10.87 -17.75
CA GLU A 94 -1.88 -10.07 -18.02
C GLU A 94 -3.08 -10.54 -17.20
N GLU A 95 -3.29 -11.86 -17.14
CA GLU A 95 -4.33 -12.49 -16.32
C GLU A 95 -4.24 -12.06 -14.85
N HIS A 96 -3.06 -12.16 -14.23
CA HIS A 96 -2.88 -11.75 -12.84
C HIS A 96 -3.06 -10.24 -12.62
N ARG A 97 -2.72 -9.39 -13.61
CA ARG A 97 -3.02 -7.96 -13.54
C ARG A 97 -4.52 -7.69 -13.56
N VAL A 98 -5.26 -8.38 -14.42
CA VAL A 98 -6.72 -8.25 -14.54
C VAL A 98 -7.38 -8.69 -13.24
N GLU A 99 -7.03 -9.86 -12.71
CA GLU A 99 -7.57 -10.36 -11.43
C GLU A 99 -7.31 -9.39 -10.27
N ALA A 100 -6.10 -8.85 -10.18
CA ALA A 100 -5.74 -7.90 -9.14
C ALA A 100 -6.58 -6.61 -9.27
N ARG A 101 -6.75 -6.11 -10.49
CA ARG A 101 -7.57 -4.93 -10.76
C ARG A 101 -9.04 -5.16 -10.41
N GLU A 102 -9.61 -6.30 -10.81
CA GLU A 102 -10.99 -6.65 -10.49
C GLU A 102 -11.21 -6.76 -8.98
N SER A 103 -10.24 -7.34 -8.27
CA SER A 103 -10.25 -7.43 -6.81
C SER A 103 -10.25 -6.05 -6.14
N LEU A 104 -9.46 -5.11 -6.66
CA LEU A 104 -9.45 -3.72 -6.17
C LEU A 104 -10.76 -2.98 -6.50
N ASN A 105 -11.28 -3.14 -7.72
CA ASN A 105 -12.53 -2.53 -8.17
C ASN A 105 -13.74 -3.03 -7.38
N ALA A 106 -13.73 -4.27 -6.90
CA ALA A 106 -14.78 -4.81 -6.03
C ALA A 106 -14.83 -4.15 -4.64
N LEU A 107 -13.72 -3.53 -4.21
CA LEU A 107 -13.56 -2.94 -2.87
C LEU A 107 -13.60 -1.40 -2.89
N SER A 108 -13.54 -0.79 -4.07
CA SER A 108 -13.49 0.65 -4.28
C SER A 108 -14.71 1.14 -5.06
N ARG A 109 -15.07 2.42 -4.86
CA ARG A 109 -16.04 3.11 -5.72
C ARG A 109 -15.39 3.70 -6.97
N GLU A 110 -14.08 3.95 -6.90
CA GLU A 110 -13.28 4.40 -8.02
C GLU A 110 -12.83 3.17 -8.80
N VAL A 111 -13.27 3.08 -10.05
CA VAL A 111 -12.96 1.97 -10.96
C VAL A 111 -11.63 2.26 -11.64
N LEU A 112 -10.71 1.31 -11.51
CA LEU A 112 -9.46 1.26 -12.25
C LEU A 112 -9.71 0.67 -13.64
N GLU A 113 -9.05 1.24 -14.66
CA GLU A 113 -9.10 0.83 -16.06
C GLU A 113 -7.85 0.04 -16.51
N GLY A 114 -7.70 -0.16 -17.83
CA GLY A 114 -6.71 -1.02 -18.49
C GLY A 114 -5.26 -0.79 -18.07
N ASP A 115 -4.85 0.47 -18.11
CA ASP A 115 -3.51 1.00 -17.90
C ASP A 115 -3.33 1.64 -16.52
N ASP A 116 -4.38 1.63 -15.70
CA ASP A 116 -4.35 2.19 -14.37
C ASP A 116 -3.40 1.45 -13.45
N LYS A 117 -2.82 2.20 -12.52
CA LYS A 117 -2.03 1.67 -11.43
C LYS A 117 -2.93 0.86 -10.50
N LEU A 118 -2.40 -0.23 -9.94
CA LEU A 118 -3.07 -1.04 -8.92
C LEU A 118 -3.10 -0.27 -7.58
N ARG A 119 -3.96 0.74 -7.48
CA ARG A 119 -4.08 1.63 -6.33
C ARG A 119 -5.43 1.55 -5.66
N ILE A 120 -5.47 1.76 -4.36
CA ILE A 120 -6.71 1.92 -3.61
C ILE A 120 -6.54 2.92 -2.46
N GLY A 121 -7.59 3.69 -2.19
CA GLY A 121 -7.61 4.65 -1.09
C GLY A 121 -7.80 3.97 0.27
N PHE A 122 -7.21 4.55 1.31
CA PHE A 122 -7.40 4.12 2.70
C PHE A 122 -8.88 4.18 3.11
N SER A 123 -9.68 5.01 2.44
CA SER A 123 -11.13 5.08 2.62
C SER A 123 -11.83 3.72 2.45
N ALA A 124 -11.39 2.91 1.49
CA ALA A 124 -11.90 1.56 1.23
C ALA A 124 -11.40 0.52 2.24
N MET A 125 -10.25 0.78 2.87
CA MET A 125 -9.62 -0.12 3.84
C MET A 125 -10.04 0.15 5.29
N LYS A 126 -10.92 1.12 5.55
CA LYS A 126 -11.39 1.44 6.91
C LYS A 126 -12.19 0.30 7.54
N ASN A 127 -12.88 -0.51 6.73
CA ASN A 127 -13.64 -1.65 7.19
C ASN A 127 -12.71 -2.87 7.34
N PRO A 128 -12.74 -3.61 8.47
CA PRO A 128 -11.89 -4.78 8.67
C PRO A 128 -12.02 -5.84 7.57
N ALA A 129 -13.24 -6.18 7.12
CA ALA A 129 -13.45 -7.19 6.09
C ALA A 129 -12.87 -6.75 4.73
N SER A 130 -13.03 -5.48 4.36
CA SER A 130 -12.42 -4.92 3.15
C SER A 130 -10.89 -4.92 3.25
N ARG A 131 -10.33 -4.61 4.43
CA ARG A 131 -8.90 -4.66 4.67
C ARG A 131 -8.35 -6.08 4.58
N ASP A 132 -9.05 -7.06 5.13
CA ASP A 132 -8.67 -8.47 5.05
C ASP A 132 -8.70 -8.98 3.61
N ALA A 133 -9.67 -8.52 2.81
CA ALA A 133 -9.72 -8.83 1.37
C ALA A 133 -8.50 -8.24 0.62
N ILE A 134 -8.07 -7.01 0.95
CA ILE A 134 -6.84 -6.44 0.41
C ILE A 134 -5.60 -7.23 0.85
N PHE A 135 -5.52 -7.64 2.12
CA PHE A 135 -4.41 -8.47 2.60
C PHE A 135 -4.37 -9.84 1.95
N LYS A 136 -5.53 -10.42 1.62
CA LYS A 136 -5.61 -11.64 0.81
C LYS A 136 -5.04 -11.40 -0.58
N LEU A 137 -5.49 -10.35 -1.28
CA LEU A 137 -4.93 -9.98 -2.58
C LEU A 137 -3.41 -9.77 -2.51
N MET A 138 -2.90 -9.13 -1.46
CA MET A 138 -1.46 -8.94 -1.27
C MET A 138 -0.72 -10.27 -1.04
N ASN A 139 -1.30 -11.25 -0.34
CA ASN A 139 -0.70 -12.59 -0.24
C ASN A 139 -0.66 -13.27 -1.61
N ASP A 140 -1.77 -13.25 -2.35
CA ASP A 140 -1.87 -13.86 -3.67
C ASP A 140 -0.83 -13.24 -4.64
N LEU A 141 -0.63 -11.92 -4.56
CA LEU A 141 0.41 -11.22 -5.33
C LEU A 141 1.82 -11.56 -4.88
N LEU A 142 2.07 -11.77 -3.58
CA LEU A 142 3.40 -12.17 -3.10
C LEU A 142 3.83 -13.53 -3.65
N GLU A 143 2.89 -14.44 -3.87
CA GLU A 143 3.15 -15.76 -4.45
C GLU A 143 3.45 -15.68 -5.95
N LYS A 144 2.88 -14.67 -6.63
CA LYS A 144 3.01 -14.43 -8.07
C LYS A 144 4.24 -13.58 -8.46
N VAL A 145 4.94 -13.00 -7.49
CA VAL A 145 6.09 -12.10 -7.70
C VAL A 145 7.37 -12.77 -7.20
N HIS A 146 8.27 -13.09 -8.13
CA HIS A 146 9.57 -13.72 -7.87
C HIS A 146 10.72 -12.73 -8.13
#